data_AF-A0A1Y3UDG3-F1
#
_entry.id   AF-A0A1Y3UDG3-F1
#
_cell.length_a   1.000
_cell.length_b   1.000
_cell.length_c   1.000
_cell.angle_alpha   90.00
_cell.angle_beta   90.00
_cell.angle_gamma   90.00
#
_symmetry.space_group_name_H-M   'P 1'
#
loop_
_entity.id
_entity.type
_entity.pdbx_description
1 polymer ?
#
loop_
_entity_poly.entity_id
_entity_poly.type
_entity_poly.pdbx_seq_one_letter_code
_entity_poly.pdbx_strand_id
1 'polypeptide(L)'
;MSKAYVAADGREITEEMIGRWCDAYERGEFPDGERTVGRVVYGRPPLSNEGTAVISIKVPVGMKKAIERKAKAAGVSTSAYARAALSDKLIAVG
;
A
#
# COMPACT_ATOMS: atom_id res chain seq x y z
N MET A 1 -27.66 25.14 8.37
CA MET A 1 -27.01 25.90 9.45
C MET A 1 -25.53 25.57 9.38
N SER A 2 -24.68 26.57 9.12
CA SER A 2 -23.23 26.41 9.13
C SER A 2 -22.77 25.99 10.53
N LYS A 3 -21.93 24.96 10.63
CA LYS A 3 -21.32 24.56 11.90
C LYS A 3 -20.32 25.64 12.31
N ALA A 4 -20.44 26.13 13.55
CA ALA A 4 -19.39 26.95 14.16
C ALA A 4 -18.30 26.01 14.70
N TYR A 5 -17.09 26.11 14.17
CA TYR A 5 -15.95 25.39 14.72
C TYR A 5 -15.23 26.30 15.70
N VAL A 6 -14.94 25.80 16.90
CA VAL A 6 -14.18 26.55 17.91
C VAL A 6 -12.93 25.74 18.23
N ALA A 7 -11.77 26.37 18.08
CA ALA A 7 -10.48 25.80 18.43
C ALA A 7 -10.37 25.60 19.95
N ALA A 8 -9.43 24.76 20.37
CA ALA A 8 -9.19 24.49 21.79
C ALA A 8 -8.77 25.75 22.58
N ASP A 9 -8.25 26.78 21.91
CA ASP A 9 -7.90 28.09 22.46
C ASP A 9 -9.08 29.09 22.48
N GLY A 10 -10.28 28.66 22.09
CA GLY A 10 -11.49 29.48 22.08
C GLY A 10 -11.68 30.32 20.82
N ARG A 11 -10.79 30.23 19.82
CA ARG A 11 -10.94 30.96 18.56
C ARG A 11 -11.98 30.31 17.66
N GLU A 12 -12.86 31.11 17.08
CA GLU A 12 -13.76 30.63 16.03
C GLU A 12 -12.98 30.36 14.73
N ILE A 13 -13.21 29.18 14.15
CA ILE A 13 -12.68 28.75 12.87
C ILE A 13 -13.84 28.83 11.86
N THR A 14 -13.64 29.62 10.81
CA THR A 14 -14.61 29.73 9.71
C THR A 14 -14.33 28.70 8.62
N GLU A 15 -15.33 28.38 7.80
CA GLU A 15 -15.14 27.53 6.60
C GLU A 15 -14.12 28.13 5.62
N GLU A 16 -14.02 29.45 5.55
CA GLU A 16 -13.02 30.13 4.72
C GLU A 16 -11.60 29.93 5.23
N MET A 17 -11.41 29.87 6.55
CA MET A 17 -10.11 29.54 7.15
C MET A 17 -9.72 28.09 6.84
N ILE A 18 -10.68 27.16 6.94
CA ILE A 18 -10.47 25.75 6.60
C ILE A 18 -10.06 25.61 5.13
N GLY A 19 -10.78 26.26 4.21
CA GLY A 19 -10.45 26.23 2.79
C GLY A 19 -9.04 26.74 2.50
N ARG A 20 -8.65 27.89 3.09
CA ARG A 20 -7.30 28.43 2.94
C ARG A 20 -6.21 27.48 3.46
N TRP A 21 -6.46 26.78 4.56
CA TRP A 21 -5.52 25.78 5.07
C TRP A 21 -5.44 24.57 4.16
N CYS A 22 -6.56 24.02 3.68
CA CYS A 22 -6.55 22.91 2.72
C CYS A 22 -5.68 23.25 1.49
N ASP A 23 -5.90 24.43 0.89
CA ASP A 23 -5.15 24.88 -0.28
C ASP A 23 -3.64 25.01 0.00
N ALA A 24 -3.27 25.49 1.18
CA ALA A 24 -1.86 25.61 1.59
C ALA A 24 -1.22 24.23 1.80
N TYR A 25 -1.90 23.30 2.48
CA TYR A 25 -1.40 21.95 2.73
C TYR A 25 -1.27 21.15 1.43
N GLU A 26 -2.17 21.32 0.45
CA GLU A 26 -2.06 20.71 -0.88
C GLU A 26 -0.83 21.22 -1.66
N ARG A 27 -0.43 22.48 -1.47
CA ARG A 27 0.81 23.05 -2.02
C ARG A 27 2.06 22.70 -1.23
N GLY A 28 1.92 22.04 -0.08
CA GLY A 28 3.04 21.74 0.82
C GLY A 28 3.54 22.96 1.61
N GLU A 29 2.71 23.99 1.75
CA GLU A 29 2.96 25.16 2.60
C GLU A 29 2.45 24.82 4.00
N PHE A 30 3.38 24.50 4.91
CA PHE A 30 3.06 24.14 6.29
C PHE A 30 3.35 25.30 7.25
N PRO A 31 2.61 25.41 8.36
CA PRO A 31 2.95 26.32 9.46
C PRO A 31 4.37 26.05 10.00
N ASP A 32 4.99 27.05 10.60
CA ASP A 32 6.33 26.93 11.16
C ASP A 32 6.43 25.77 12.17
N GLY A 33 7.38 24.87 11.93
CA GLY A 33 7.61 23.68 12.76
C GLY A 33 6.87 22.42 12.27
N GLU A 34 5.91 22.56 11.37
CA GLU A 34 5.31 21.44 10.65
C GLU A 34 6.12 21.14 9.37
N ARG A 35 6.28 19.85 9.08
CA ARG A 35 6.94 19.38 7.87
C ARG A 35 6.28 18.10 7.43
N THR A 36 6.32 17.82 6.12
CA THR A 36 5.90 16.52 5.61
C THR A 36 6.73 15.41 6.28
N VAL A 37 6.09 14.55 7.08
CA VAL A 37 6.75 13.48 7.84
C VAL A 37 7.06 12.23 7.01
N GLY A 38 6.77 12.25 5.71
CA GLY A 38 6.96 11.12 4.81
C GLY A 38 7.53 11.52 3.47
N ARG A 39 8.41 10.69 2.91
CA ARG A 39 8.78 10.80 1.50
C ARG A 39 7.53 10.51 0.66
N VAL A 40 7.14 11.44 -0.19
CA VAL A 40 6.10 11.18 -1.20
C VAL A 40 6.64 10.08 -2.13
N VAL A 41 6.09 8.87 -2.00
CA VAL A 41 6.42 7.76 -2.88
C VAL A 41 5.49 7.83 -4.08
N TYR A 42 5.96 8.41 -5.16
CA TYR A 42 5.26 8.36 -6.44
C TYR A 42 5.27 6.91 -6.97
N GLY A 43 4.07 6.35 -7.17
CA GLY A 43 3.89 4.99 -7.69
C GLY A 43 3.04 4.11 -6.79
N ARG A 44 2.88 2.83 -7.17
CA ARG A 44 2.18 1.86 -6.33
C ARG A 44 3.01 1.64 -5.05
N PRO A 45 2.42 1.77 -3.85
CA PRO A 45 3.10 1.42 -2.61
C PRO A 45 3.75 0.04 -2.71
N PRO A 46 4.97 -0.14 -2.17
CA PRO A 46 5.61 -1.44 -2.18
C PRO A 46 4.71 -2.48 -1.51
N LEU A 47 4.61 -3.67 -2.12
CA LEU A 47 3.73 -4.75 -1.63
C LEU A 47 4.16 -5.30 -0.26
N SER A 48 5.40 -5.04 0.16
CA SER A 48 5.95 -5.40 1.47
C SER A 48 7.18 -4.55 1.78
N ASN A 49 7.44 -4.30 3.08
CA ASN A 49 8.66 -3.67 3.58
C ASN A 49 9.91 -4.57 3.42
N GLU A 50 9.71 -5.88 3.30
CA GLU A 50 10.79 -6.89 3.15
C GLU A 50 11.36 -6.97 1.71
N GLY A 51 10.73 -6.26 0.75
CA GLY A 51 11.10 -6.35 -0.65
C GLY A 51 10.63 -7.66 -1.31
N THR A 52 11.07 -7.91 -2.53
CA THR A 52 10.77 -9.15 -3.25
C THR A 52 12.03 -9.64 -3.96
N ALA A 53 12.36 -10.92 -3.79
CA ALA A 53 13.47 -11.58 -4.48
C ALA A 53 12.95 -12.56 -5.54
N VAL A 54 13.73 -12.75 -6.61
CA VAL A 54 13.41 -13.72 -7.67
C VAL A 54 14.09 -15.05 -7.36
N ILE A 55 13.30 -16.12 -7.33
CA ILE A 55 13.80 -17.50 -7.27
C ILE A 55 13.63 -18.12 -8.67
N SER A 56 14.74 -18.51 -9.31
CA SER A 56 14.73 -19.18 -10.62
C SER A 56 15.02 -20.67 -10.44
N ILE A 57 14.03 -21.51 -10.76
CA ILE A 57 14.14 -22.96 -10.68
C ILE A 57 13.77 -23.61 -12.01
N LYS A 58 14.54 -24.62 -12.42
CA LYS A 58 14.14 -25.51 -13.51
C LYS A 58 13.28 -26.63 -12.93
N VAL A 59 12.11 -26.84 -13.52
CA VAL A 59 11.19 -27.91 -13.12
C VAL A 59 10.90 -28.81 -14.33
N PRO A 60 10.58 -30.09 -14.10
CA PRO A 60 10.13 -30.97 -15.19
C PRO A 60 8.92 -30.38 -15.92
N VAL A 61 8.82 -30.64 -17.24
CA VAL A 61 7.72 -30.12 -18.08
C VAL A 61 6.34 -30.51 -17.53
N GLY A 62 6.20 -31.73 -17.00
CA GLY A 62 4.97 -32.19 -16.37
C GLY A 62 4.56 -31.35 -15.15
N MET A 63 5.54 -30.90 -14.36
CA MET A 63 5.31 -30.05 -13.19
C MET A 63 4.86 -28.65 -13.61
N LYS A 64 5.50 -28.03 -14.61
CA LYS A 64 5.07 -26.74 -15.17
C LYS A 64 3.61 -26.79 -15.62
N LYS A 65 3.24 -27.82 -16.39
CA LYS A 65 1.85 -28.02 -16.85
C LYS A 65 0.88 -28.23 -15.68
N ALA A 66 1.28 -28.93 -14.63
CA ALA A 66 0.45 -29.12 -13.45
C ALA A 66 0.18 -27.81 -12.71
N ILE A 67 1.22 -26.98 -12.52
CA ILE A 67 1.11 -25.65 -11.89
C ILE A 67 0.17 -24.76 -12.71
N GLU A 68 0.35 -24.69 -14.03
CA GLU A 68 -0.49 -23.89 -14.94
C GLU A 68 -1.96 -24.30 -14.88
N ARG A 69 -2.26 -25.61 -14.91
CA ARG A 69 -3.63 -26.11 -14.81
C ARG A 69 -4.27 -25.76 -13.47
N LYS A 70 -3.55 -25.95 -12.35
CA LYS A 70 -4.07 -25.67 -11.01
C LYS A 70 -4.26 -24.17 -10.78
N ALA A 71 -3.35 -23.34 -11.27
CA ALA A 71 -3.48 -21.88 -11.22
C ALA A 71 -4.74 -21.41 -11.99
N LYS A 72 -4.95 -21.94 -13.21
CA LYS A 72 -6.16 -21.65 -14.00
C LYS A 72 -7.44 -22.08 -13.29
N ALA A 73 -7.46 -23.28 -12.70
CA ALA A 73 -8.61 -23.77 -11.95
C ALA A 73 -8.92 -22.91 -10.71
N ALA A 74 -7.90 -22.35 -10.07
CA ALA A 74 -8.03 -21.46 -8.91
C ALA A 74 -8.25 -19.98 -9.29
N GLY A 75 -8.28 -19.62 -10.58
CA GLY A 75 -8.47 -18.23 -11.03
C GLY A 75 -7.31 -17.29 -10.68
N VAL A 76 -6.12 -17.81 -10.40
CA VAL A 76 -4.93 -17.03 -10.02
C VAL A 76 -3.81 -17.15 -11.05
N SER A 77 -2.84 -16.25 -11.01
CA SER A 77 -1.65 -16.36 -11.86
C SER A 77 -0.78 -17.57 -11.48
N THR A 78 -0.01 -18.08 -12.44
CA THR A 78 0.93 -19.19 -12.22
C THR A 78 1.93 -18.87 -11.12
N SER A 79 2.42 -17.63 -11.04
CA SER A 79 3.37 -17.19 -10.02
C SER A 79 2.72 -17.05 -8.64
N ALA A 80 1.46 -16.61 -8.56
CA ALA A 80 0.72 -16.57 -7.31
C ALA A 80 0.47 -17.98 -6.77
N TYR A 81 0.05 -18.91 -7.63
CA TYR A 81 -0.12 -20.31 -7.26
C TYR A 81 1.19 -20.95 -6.80
N ALA A 82 2.29 -20.75 -7.55
CA ALA A 82 3.60 -21.27 -7.18
C ALA A 82 4.09 -20.71 -5.84
N ARG A 83 3.90 -19.42 -5.59
CA ARG A 83 4.26 -18.79 -4.31
C ARG A 83 3.46 -19.40 -3.16
N ALA A 84 2.15 -19.57 -3.30
CA ALA A 84 1.31 -20.20 -2.27
C ALA A 84 1.77 -21.64 -1.96
N ALA A 85 2.03 -22.44 -3.00
CA ALA A 85 2.50 -23.82 -2.82
C ALA A 85 3.87 -23.91 -2.12
N LEU A 86 4.77 -22.94 -2.35
CA LEU A 86 6.04 -22.84 -1.62
C LEU A 86 5.80 -22.39 -0.17
N SER A 87 4.96 -21.38 0.04
CA SER A 87 4.62 -20.85 1.36
C SER A 87 3.96 -21.89 2.27
N ASP A 88 3.04 -22.70 1.76
CA ASP A 88 2.37 -23.76 2.54
C ASP A 88 3.35 -24.72 3.20
N LYS A 89 4.50 -24.98 2.56
CA LYS A 89 5.55 -25.85 3.11
C LYS A 89 6.51 -25.12 4.04
N LEU A 90 6.72 -23.82 3.84
CA LEU A 90 7.65 -23.02 4.64
C LEU A 90 7.01 -22.48 5.93
N ILE A 91 5.71 -22.12 5.88
CA ILE A 91 4.95 -21.66 7.05
C ILE A 91 4.72 -22.80 8.05
N ALA A 92 4.66 -24.05 7.58
CA ALA A 92 4.56 -25.24 8.46
C ALA A 92 5.86 -25.57 9.22
N VAL A 93 6.96 -24.85 8.98
CA VAL A 93 8.27 -25.03 9.64
C VAL A 93 8.58 -23.88 10.61
N GLY A 94 7.58 -23.03 10.90
CA GLY A 94 7.66 -21.95 11.89
C GLY A 94 7.05 -22.34 13.22
#